data_AF-A0ABD5Z4I2-F1
#
_entry.id   AF-A0ABD5Z4I2-F1
#
_cell.length_a   1.000
_cell.length_b   1.000
_cell.length_c   1.000
_cell.angle_alpha   90.00
_cell.angle_beta   90.00
_cell.angle_gamma   90.00
#
_symmetry.space_group_name_H-M   'P 1'
#
loop_
_entity.id
_entity.type
_entity.pdbx_description
1 polymer ?
#
loop_
_entity_poly.entity_id
_entity_poly.type
_entity_poly.pdbx_seq_one_letter_code
_entity_poly.pdbx_strand_id
1 'polypeptide(L)'
;MSNTDIALALLQMIALAIPPVAVLVKMLRKSDNIKWRTRQFSFLLAAGSILSFLGGEAAVLLYFFNNLNLPHMLRVAMVLIMAALVPFALFMGVLYREHQLEYA
;
A
#
# COMPACT_ATOMS: atom_id res chain seq x y z
N MET A 1 -4.25 -28.37 -1.88
CA MET A 1 -4.83 -27.01 -1.75
C MET A 1 -5.29 -26.59 -3.13
N SER A 2 -6.55 -26.18 -3.28
CA SER A 2 -7.03 -25.64 -4.55
C SER A 2 -6.33 -24.30 -4.82
N ASN A 3 -6.04 -23.97 -6.08
CA ASN A 3 -5.49 -22.65 -6.46
C ASN A 3 -6.39 -21.50 -5.95
N THR A 4 -7.68 -21.76 -5.80
CA THR A 4 -8.66 -20.83 -5.22
C THR A 4 -8.41 -20.56 -3.72
N ASP A 5 -7.99 -21.58 -2.96
CA ASP A 5 -7.70 -21.44 -1.52
C ASP A 5 -6.45 -20.57 -1.30
N ILE A 6 -5.44 -20.74 -2.18
CA ILE A 6 -4.20 -19.95 -2.18
C ILE A 6 -4.52 -18.49 -2.52
N ALA A 7 -5.38 -18.25 -3.52
CA ALA A 7 -5.81 -16.91 -3.91
C ALA A 7 -6.59 -16.21 -2.79
N LEU A 8 -7.48 -16.94 -2.10
CA LEU A 8 -8.25 -16.39 -0.99
C LEU A 8 -7.35 -16.04 0.21
N ALA A 9 -6.39 -16.90 0.53
CA ALA A 9 -5.42 -16.66 1.59
C ALA A 9 -4.52 -15.44 1.28
N LEU A 10 -4.11 -15.27 0.02
CA LEU A 10 -3.35 -14.09 -0.42
C LEU A 10 -4.18 -12.81 -0.32
N LEU A 11 -5.44 -12.83 -0.77
CA LEU A 11 -6.37 -11.70 -0.61
C LEU A 11 -6.60 -11.33 0.85
N GLN A 12 -6.70 -12.31 1.74
CA GLN A 12 -6.83 -12.07 3.18
C GLN A 12 -5.55 -11.48 3.79
N MET A 13 -4.37 -11.94 3.40
CA MET A 13 -3.11 -11.33 3.84
C MET A 13 -2.99 -9.87 3.38
N ILE A 14 -3.45 -9.57 2.18
CA ILE A 14 -3.48 -8.20 1.63
C ILE A 14 -4.43 -7.33 2.47
N ALA A 15 -5.65 -7.81 2.75
CA ALA A 15 -6.60 -7.08 3.61
C ALA A 15 -6.06 -6.81 5.03
N LEU A 16 -5.25 -7.72 5.57
CA LEU A 16 -4.59 -7.58 6.89
C LEU A 16 -3.47 -6.52 6.91
N ALA A 17 -3.01 -6.05 5.76
CA ALA A 17 -1.94 -5.06 5.67
C ALA A 17 -2.42 -3.60 5.68
N ILE A 18 -3.71 -3.37 5.45
CA ILE A 18 -4.33 -2.04 5.49
C ILE A 18 -4.21 -1.37 6.88
N PRO A 19 -4.46 -2.06 8.02
CA PRO A 19 -4.33 -1.45 9.35
C PRO A 19 -2.91 -1.00 9.71
N PRO A 20 -1.84 -1.80 9.49
CA PRO A 20 -0.45 -1.36 9.70
C PRO A 20 -0.10 -0.08 8.94
N VAL A 21 -0.54 0.05 7.70
CA VAL A 21 -0.29 1.23 6.86
C VAL A 21 -1.00 2.46 7.45
N ALA A 22 -2.26 2.33 7.86
CA ALA A 22 -3.00 3.42 8.53
C ALA A 22 -2.34 3.83 9.86
N VAL A 23 -1.82 2.87 10.62
CA VAL A 23 -1.09 3.12 11.87
C VAL A 23 0.24 3.84 11.60
N LEU A 24 1.00 3.45 10.57
CA LEU A 24 2.24 4.14 10.18
C LEU A 24 1.98 5.60 9.80
N VAL A 25 0.94 5.86 9.01
CA VAL A 25 0.53 7.23 8.66
C VAL A 25 0.15 8.04 9.90
N LYS A 26 -0.60 7.44 10.83
CA LYS A 26 -0.97 8.09 12.11
C LYS A 26 0.22 8.34 13.02
N MET A 27 1.20 7.43 13.05
CA MET A 27 2.43 7.58 13.84
C MET A 27 3.36 8.65 13.26
N LEU A 28 3.47 8.76 11.93
CA LEU A 28 4.21 9.84 11.27
C LEU A 28 3.63 11.22 11.62
N ARG A 29 2.29 11.33 11.64
CA ARG A 29 1.58 12.57 11.95
C ARG A 29 1.75 13.05 13.39
N LYS A 30 2.13 12.18 14.33
CA LYS A 30 2.31 12.51 15.76
C LYS A 30 3.77 12.66 16.22
N SER A 31 4.73 12.61 15.31
CA SER A 31 6.16 12.63 15.64
C SER A 31 6.69 14.06 15.89
N ASP A 32 6.13 14.77 16.87
CA ASP A 32 6.49 16.18 17.15
C ASP A 32 7.86 16.37 17.83
N ASN A 33 8.57 15.29 18.19
CA ASN A 33 9.74 15.38 19.07
C ASN A 33 11.07 14.91 18.43
N ILE A 34 11.14 14.78 17.11
CA ILE A 34 12.32 14.25 16.39
C ILE A 34 12.94 15.33 15.49
N LYS A 35 14.28 15.49 15.57
CA LYS A 35 15.06 16.37 14.66
C LYS A 35 14.75 16.03 13.19
N TRP A 36 14.50 17.06 12.38
CA TRP A 36 14.05 16.98 10.98
C TRP A 36 14.79 15.94 10.12
N ARG A 37 16.12 15.87 10.26
CA ARG A 37 16.99 14.94 9.51
C ARG A 37 16.67 13.46 9.76
N THR A 38 16.32 13.10 11.00
CA THR A 38 15.93 11.72 11.36
C THR A 38 14.47 11.46 10.97
N ARG A 39 13.62 12.48 11.01
CA ARG A 39 12.20 12.41 10.64
C ARG A 39 12.02 12.20 9.13
N GLN A 40 12.86 12.80 8.28
CA GLN A 40 12.90 12.53 6.84
C GLN A 40 13.21 11.07 6.52
N PHE A 41 14.19 10.46 7.21
CA PHE A 41 14.49 9.03 7.03
C PHE A 41 13.33 8.14 7.48
N SER A 42 12.69 8.43 8.62
CA SER A 42 11.52 7.69 9.08
C SER A 42 10.35 7.79 8.11
N PHE A 43 10.11 8.98 7.54
CA PHE A 43 9.08 9.16 6.51
C PHE A 43 9.43 8.40 5.24
N LEU A 44 10.68 8.46 4.78
CA LEU A 44 11.13 7.79 3.56
C LEU A 44 11.12 6.25 3.72
N LEU A 45 11.46 5.74 4.90
CA LEU A 45 11.33 4.33 5.25
C LEU A 45 9.87 3.89 5.30
N ALA A 46 8.98 4.69 5.90
CA ALA A 46 7.56 4.38 5.95
C ALA A 46 6.91 4.44 4.57
N ALA A 47 7.18 5.50 3.79
CA ALA A 47 6.71 5.63 2.41
C ALA A 47 7.28 4.53 1.52
N GLY A 48 8.56 4.21 1.65
CA GLY A 48 9.22 3.10 0.94
C GLY A 48 8.58 1.76 1.29
N SER A 49 8.32 1.49 2.57
CA SER A 49 7.63 0.27 3.01
C SER A 49 6.22 0.17 2.44
N ILE A 50 5.47 1.27 2.44
CA ILE A 50 4.13 1.34 1.86
C ILE A 50 4.20 1.08 0.35
N LEU A 51 5.09 1.77 -0.38
CA LEU A 51 5.26 1.59 -1.83
C LEU A 51 5.70 0.17 -2.20
N SER A 52 6.58 -0.43 -1.41
CA SER A 52 6.97 -1.84 -1.58
C SER A 52 5.79 -2.79 -1.35
N PHE A 53 4.95 -2.51 -0.36
CA PHE A 53 3.76 -3.31 -0.07
C PHE A 53 2.75 -3.24 -1.23
N LEU A 54 2.44 -2.01 -1.67
CA LEU A 54 1.56 -1.75 -2.82
C LEU A 54 2.12 -2.34 -4.13
N GLY A 55 3.44 -2.27 -4.33
CA GLY A 55 4.11 -2.86 -5.48
C GLY A 55 4.02 -4.39 -5.48
N GLY A 56 4.18 -5.01 -4.31
CA GLY A 56 3.98 -6.45 -4.13
C GLY A 56 2.54 -6.87 -4.41
N GLU A 57 1.56 -6.13 -3.89
CA GLU A 57 0.13 -6.35 -4.18
C GLU A 57 -0.16 -6.25 -5.67
N ALA A 58 0.29 -5.18 -6.32
CA ALA A 58 0.11 -4.97 -7.75
C ALA A 58 0.75 -6.13 -8.55
N ALA A 59 1.97 -6.55 -8.21
CA ALA A 59 2.65 -7.65 -8.90
C ALA A 59 1.91 -8.98 -8.77
N VAL A 60 1.41 -9.30 -7.57
CA VAL A 60 0.60 -10.50 -7.32
C VAL A 60 -0.69 -10.43 -8.14
N LEU A 61 -1.41 -9.32 -8.10
CA LEU A 61 -2.64 -9.14 -8.89
C LEU A 61 -2.37 -9.29 -10.39
N LEU A 62 -1.27 -8.71 -10.89
CA LEU A 62 -0.90 -8.78 -12.30
C LEU A 62 -0.53 -10.22 -12.72
N TYR A 63 0.14 -10.97 -11.85
CA TYR A 63 0.40 -12.40 -12.05
C TYR A 63 -0.89 -13.19 -12.18
N PHE A 64 -1.84 -12.99 -11.25
CA PHE A 64 -3.15 -13.63 -11.26
C PHE A 64 -3.95 -13.27 -12.52
N PHE A 65 -3.88 -12.01 -12.96
CA PHE A 65 -4.60 -11.53 -14.13
C PHE A 65 -4.11 -12.18 -15.43
N ASN A 66 -2.80 -12.39 -15.56
CA ASN A 66 -2.19 -12.91 -16.79
C ASN A 66 -2.11 -14.44 -16.84
N ASN A 67 -1.93 -15.12 -15.70
CA ASN A 67 -1.58 -16.54 -15.68
C ASN A 67 -2.73 -17.45 -15.24
N LEU A 68 -3.82 -16.91 -14.70
CA LEU A 68 -4.92 -17.71 -14.17
C LEU A 68 -6.24 -17.37 -14.85
N ASN A 69 -6.98 -18.42 -15.23
CA ASN A 69 -8.31 -18.29 -15.81
C ASN A 69 -9.34 -18.01 -14.71
N LEU A 70 -9.24 -16.80 -14.14
CA LEU A 70 -10.10 -16.37 -13.06
C LEU A 70 -11.51 -16.02 -13.58
N PRO A 71 -12.56 -16.28 -12.78
CA PRO A 71 -13.92 -15.85 -13.06
C PRO A 71 -13.97 -14.35 -13.37
N HIS A 72 -14.84 -13.94 -14.29
CA HIS A 72 -14.88 -12.56 -14.79
C HIS A 72 -15.08 -11.53 -13.68
N MET A 73 -15.90 -11.86 -12.69
CA MET A 73 -16.17 -11.04 -11.50
C MET A 73 -14.91 -10.77 -10.67
N LEU A 74 -14.02 -11.76 -10.54
CA LEU A 74 -12.77 -11.61 -9.83
C LEU A 74 -11.81 -10.67 -10.57
N ARG A 75 -11.75 -10.78 -11.91
CA ARG A 75 -10.96 -9.86 -12.74
C ARG A 75 -11.42 -8.41 -12.58
N VAL A 76 -12.73 -8.16 -12.56
CA VAL A 76 -13.28 -6.81 -12.34
C VAL A 76 -12.87 -6.29 -10.95
N ALA A 77 -12.98 -7.11 -9.92
CA ALA A 77 -12.55 -6.73 -8.56
C ALA A 77 -11.05 -6.40 -8.50
N MET A 78 -10.20 -7.20 -9.15
CA MET A 78 -8.75 -6.97 -9.21
C MET A 78 -8.41 -5.66 -9.93
N VAL A 79 -9.07 -5.36 -11.04
CA VAL A 79 -8.91 -4.08 -11.75
C VAL A 79 -9.34 -2.90 -10.87
N LEU A 80 -10.43 -3.03 -10.12
CA LEU A 80 -10.86 -2.00 -9.17
C LEU A 80 -9.82 -1.77 -8.06
N ILE A 81 -9.24 -2.84 -7.52
CA ILE A 81 -8.18 -2.76 -6.50
C ILE A 81 -6.94 -2.07 -7.09
N MET A 82 -6.52 -2.47 -8.29
CA MET A 82 -5.42 -1.80 -9.01
C MET A 82 -5.72 -0.33 -9.30
N ALA A 83 -6.97 0.02 -9.60
CA ALA A 83 -7.37 1.41 -9.79
C ALA A 83 -7.33 2.20 -8.47
N ALA A 84 -7.67 1.57 -7.33
CA ALA A 84 -7.63 2.20 -6.01
C ALA A 84 -6.21 2.45 -5.47
N LEU A 85 -5.21 1.70 -5.96
CA LEU A 85 -3.79 1.93 -5.67
C LEU A 85 -3.32 3.32 -6.13
N VAL A 86 -3.86 3.82 -7.24
CA VAL A 86 -3.48 5.12 -7.82
C VAL A 86 -3.81 6.31 -6.89
N PRO A 87 -5.07 6.53 -6.47
CA PRO A 87 -5.40 7.62 -5.56
C PRO A 87 -4.70 7.47 -4.21
N PHE A 88 -4.45 6.25 -3.76
CA PHE A 88 -3.70 6.01 -2.53
C PHE A 88 -2.23 6.44 -2.63
N ALA A 89 -1.54 6.10 -3.73
CA ALA A 89 -0.18 6.55 -4.00
C ALA A 89 -0.10 8.08 -4.11
N LEU A 90 -1.08 8.71 -4.78
CA LEU A 90 -1.19 10.16 -4.86
C LEU A 90 -1.37 10.81 -3.49
N PHE A 91 -2.23 10.24 -2.63
CA PHE A 91 -2.46 10.73 -1.27
C PHE A 91 -1.19 10.66 -0.41
N MET A 92 -0.41 9.58 -0.52
CA MET A 92 0.91 9.46 0.12
C MET A 92 1.88 10.55 -0.37
N GLY A 93 1.86 10.86 -1.66
CA GLY A 93 2.64 11.97 -2.22
C GLY A 93 2.24 13.34 -1.69
N VAL A 94 0.93 13.59 -1.51
CA VAL A 94 0.41 14.82 -0.90
C VAL A 94 0.85 14.91 0.56
N LEU A 95 0.71 13.84 1.34
CA LEU A 95 1.19 13.79 2.72
C LEU A 95 2.68 14.08 2.85
N TYR A 96 3.50 13.57 1.93
CA TYR A 96 4.93 13.89 1.91
C TYR A 96 5.17 15.39 1.70
N ARG A 97 4.44 16.00 0.76
CA ARG A 97 4.56 17.42 0.46
C ARG A 97 4.09 18.29 1.62
N GLU A 98 2.96 17.98 2.25
CA GLU A 98 2.49 18.68 3.45
C GLU A 98 3.53 18.57 4.58
N HIS A 99 4.03 17.37 4.83
CA HIS A 99 5.02 17.14 5.87
C HIS A 99 6.34 17.87 5.57
N GLN A 100 6.72 18.05 4.30
CA GLN A 100 7.84 18.92 3.94
C GLN A 100 7.55 20.40 4.22
N LEU A 101 6.38 20.91 3.86
CA LEU A 101 6.03 22.32 4.02
C LEU A 101 5.85 22.75 5.48
N GLU A 102 5.37 21.85 6.33
CA GLU A 102 5.11 22.13 7.75
C GLU A 102 6.40 22.22 8.59
N TYR A 103 7.53 21.71 8.06
CA TYR A 103 8.78 21.59 8.81
C TYR A 103 10.04 21.92 7.98
N ALA A 104 9.88 22.60 6.84
CA ALA A 104 10.97 23.24 6.07
C ALA A 104 11.27 24.64 6.61
#